data_AF-A9WH53-F1
#
_entry.id   AF-A9WH53-F1
#
_cell.length_a   1.000
_cell.length_b   1.000
_cell.length_c   1.000
_cell.angle_alpha   90.00
_cell.angle_beta   90.00
_cell.angle_gamma   90.00
#
_symmetry.space_group_name_H-M   'P 1'
#
loop_
_entity.id
_entity.type
_entity.pdbx_description
1 polymer ?
#
loop_
_entity_poly.entity_id
_entity_poly.type
_entity_poly.pdbx_seq_one_letter_code
_entity_poly.pdbx_strand_id
1 'polypeptide(L)'
;MEYELTNQRTLSRLDQYILFYWLISLLIGIPILGDWLRSWNVPATLANPWFVIFLLVSFALSQVLYVLVARHDGRPFLWGPTIIFSIGNGVIETFAFATVYRLGEWIGNGLAGQFWPTLVGPLGFAVGFTAFVIYGGVIHGLFWLPYLPPHLDDSPQSMRIRKLRPLAEMALVLGWSLCLYLYQDIWTVIFIHILVDLGLMLRVRPPVFLGVSRQGVVE
;
A
#
# COMPACT_ATOMS: atom_id res chain seq x y z
N MET A 1 -19.00 -23.65 7.47
CA MET A 1 -17.63 -23.71 6.90
C MET A 1 -16.70 -23.89 8.09
N GLU A 2 -16.34 -25.14 8.36
CA GLU A 2 -15.46 -25.52 9.47
C GLU A 2 -14.00 -25.41 9.01
N TYR A 3 -13.17 -24.73 9.79
CA TYR A 3 -11.73 -24.68 9.57
C TYR A 3 -11.09 -25.76 10.43
N GLU A 4 -10.68 -26.88 9.84
CA GLU A 4 -9.87 -27.88 10.54
C GLU A 4 -8.43 -27.39 10.68
N LEU A 5 -7.98 -27.25 11.93
CA LEU A 5 -6.58 -27.00 12.27
C LEU A 5 -5.79 -28.30 12.13
N THR A 6 -5.28 -28.58 10.92
CA THR A 6 -4.34 -29.70 10.72
C THR A 6 -2.99 -29.39 11.38
N ASN A 7 -2.40 -30.39 12.04
CA ASN A 7 -1.14 -30.29 12.80
C ASN A 7 0.11 -29.98 11.96
N GLN A 8 -0.02 -29.84 10.64
CA GLN A 8 1.05 -29.35 9.76
C GLN A 8 0.68 -27.98 9.22
N ARG A 9 1.09 -26.92 9.95
CA ARG A 9 0.96 -25.53 9.50
C ARG A 9 1.98 -25.22 8.41
N THR A 10 1.75 -25.70 7.19
CA THR A 10 2.51 -25.21 6.03
C THR A 10 1.90 -23.89 5.56
N LEU A 11 2.72 -22.87 5.35
CA LEU A 11 2.28 -21.60 4.78
C LEU A 11 1.55 -21.83 3.46
N SER A 12 0.44 -21.13 3.25
CA SER A 12 -0.28 -21.20 1.98
C SER A 12 0.60 -20.64 0.84
N ARG A 13 0.29 -20.99 -0.41
CA ARG A 13 1.00 -20.39 -1.57
C ARG A 13 0.90 -18.86 -1.58
N LEU A 14 -0.23 -18.32 -1.12
CA LEU A 14 -0.42 -16.88 -0.96
C LEU A 14 0.60 -16.30 0.03
N ASP A 15 0.70 -16.91 1.21
CA ASP A 15 1.65 -16.45 2.24
C ASP A 15 3.08 -16.49 1.72
N GLN A 16 3.45 -17.53 0.97
CA GLN A 16 4.77 -17.65 0.35
C GLN A 16 5.02 -16.53 -0.67
N TYR A 17 4.03 -16.18 -1.50
CA TYR A 17 4.18 -15.08 -2.45
C TYR A 17 4.28 -13.72 -1.76
N ILE A 18 3.51 -13.48 -0.70
CA ILE A 18 3.62 -12.25 0.11
C ILE A 18 5.03 -12.16 0.71
N LEU A 19 5.52 -13.23 1.32
CA LEU A 19 6.86 -13.26 1.91
C LEU A 19 7.97 -13.09 0.87
N PHE A 20 7.83 -13.68 -0.31
CA PHE A 20 8.78 -13.51 -1.41
C PHE A 20 8.79 -12.08 -1.94
N TYR A 21 7.60 -11.49 -2.14
CA TYR A 21 7.45 -10.09 -2.49
C TYR A 21 8.10 -9.17 -1.45
N TRP A 22 7.82 -9.42 -0.18
CA TRP A 22 8.41 -8.67 0.94
C TRP A 22 9.93 -8.79 0.96
N LEU A 23 10.46 -10.00 0.74
CA LEU A 23 11.90 -10.22 0.68
C LEU A 23 12.57 -9.40 -0.43
N ILE A 24 12.00 -9.40 -1.64
CA ILE A 24 12.53 -8.62 -2.77
C ILE A 24 12.50 -7.12 -2.43
N SER A 25 11.37 -6.64 -1.90
CA SER A 25 11.19 -5.24 -1.52
C SER A 25 12.19 -4.79 -0.45
N LEU A 26 12.52 -5.64 0.52
CA LEU A 26 13.58 -5.37 1.50
C LEU A 26 14.96 -5.32 0.86
N LEU A 27 15.30 -6.34 0.05
CA LEU A 27 16.63 -6.48 -0.55
C LEU A 27 16.97 -5.33 -1.51
N ILE A 28 15.98 -4.85 -2.26
CA ILE A 28 16.16 -3.73 -3.21
C ILE A 28 15.95 -2.39 -2.51
N GLY A 29 14.94 -2.28 -1.64
CA GLY A 29 14.54 -1.02 -1.04
C GLY A 29 15.53 -0.48 -0.02
N ILE A 30 16.11 -1.34 0.83
CA ILE A 30 17.05 -0.88 1.87
C ILE A 30 18.29 -0.18 1.28
N PRO A 31 18.98 -0.73 0.26
CA PRO A 31 20.11 -0.04 -0.35
C PRO A 31 19.74 1.28 -1.03
N ILE A 32 18.61 1.33 -1.74
CA ILE A 32 18.20 2.51 -2.53
C ILE A 32 17.67 3.64 -1.62
N LEU A 33 16.98 3.29 -0.54
CA LEU A 33 16.30 4.23 0.36
C LEU A 33 17.07 4.47 1.66
N GLY A 34 18.32 4.02 1.75
CA GLY A 34 19.07 4.01 3.01
C GLY A 34 19.22 5.38 3.67
N ASP A 35 19.26 6.46 2.88
CA ASP A 35 19.27 7.84 3.36
C ASP A 35 17.91 8.26 3.96
N TRP A 36 16.80 7.94 3.29
CA TRP A 36 15.45 8.22 3.79
C TRP A 36 15.13 7.40 5.04
N LEU A 37 15.53 6.13 5.09
CA LEU A 37 15.32 5.25 6.24
C LEU A 37 16.12 5.71 7.47
N ARG A 38 17.29 6.30 7.29
CA ARG A 38 18.10 6.83 8.41
C ARG A 38 17.67 8.21 8.88
N SER A 39 16.83 8.89 8.11
CA SER A 39 16.40 10.27 8.37
C SER A 39 15.04 10.31 9.05
N TRP A 40 14.93 11.01 10.17
CA TRP A 40 13.66 11.22 10.88
C TRP A 40 13.05 12.57 10.51
N ASN A 41 12.46 12.66 9.32
CA ASN A 41 11.92 13.92 8.77
C ASN A 41 10.43 14.16 9.11
N VAL A 42 9.82 13.29 9.92
CA VAL A 42 8.43 13.46 10.41
C VAL A 42 8.14 14.86 10.96
N PRO A 43 9.02 15.49 11.78
CA PRO A 43 8.76 16.84 12.26
C PRO A 43 8.63 17.90 11.14
N ALA A 44 9.35 17.74 10.03
CA ALA A 44 9.26 18.66 8.89
C ALA A 44 7.89 18.55 8.19
N THR A 45 7.40 17.32 8.01
CA THR A 45 6.05 17.06 7.50
C THR A 45 4.99 17.67 8.42
N LEU A 46 5.11 17.46 9.72
CA LEU A 46 4.15 17.94 10.72
C LEU A 46 4.18 19.47 10.93
N ALA A 47 5.28 20.13 10.55
CA ALA A 47 5.39 21.59 10.64
C ALA A 47 4.49 22.33 9.62
N ASN A 48 4.00 21.65 8.58
CA ASN A 48 3.08 22.21 7.59
C ASN A 48 1.63 21.76 7.87
N PRO A 49 0.80 22.56 8.57
CA PRO A 49 -0.54 22.15 8.99
C PRO A 49 -1.48 21.87 7.81
N TRP A 50 -1.35 22.61 6.70
CA TRP A 50 -2.17 22.38 5.51
C TRP A 50 -1.85 21.04 4.86
N PHE A 51 -0.57 20.66 4.85
CA PHE A 51 -0.16 19.37 4.33
C PHE A 51 -0.64 18.22 5.23
N VAL A 52 -0.57 18.39 6.56
CA VAL A 52 -1.15 17.43 7.51
C VAL A 52 -2.65 17.26 7.29
N ILE A 53 -3.40 18.36 7.12
CA ILE A 53 -4.84 18.30 6.81
C ILE A 53 -5.07 17.53 5.51
N PHE A 54 -4.27 17.78 4.47
CA PHE A 54 -4.37 17.05 3.21
C PHE A 54 -4.12 15.53 3.37
N LEU A 55 -3.10 15.13 4.13
CA LEU A 55 -2.82 13.72 4.44
C LEU A 55 -3.99 13.07 5.21
N LEU A 56 -4.53 13.75 6.22
CA LEU A 56 -5.65 13.24 7.01
C LEU A 56 -6.93 13.11 6.17
N VAL A 57 -7.25 14.11 5.34
CA VAL A 57 -8.45 14.11 4.49
C VAL A 57 -8.33 13.04 3.39
N SER A 58 -7.18 12.92 2.73
CA SER A 58 -6.97 11.89 1.70
C SER A 58 -7.04 10.48 2.28
N PHE A 59 -6.42 10.24 3.44
CA PHE A 59 -6.54 8.99 4.18
C PHE A 59 -7.99 8.70 4.58
N ALA A 60 -8.67 9.66 5.21
CA ALA A 60 -10.06 9.49 5.64
C ALA A 60 -10.98 9.22 4.46
N LEU A 61 -10.81 9.91 3.34
CA LEU A 61 -11.59 9.68 2.13
C LEU A 61 -11.38 8.27 1.58
N SER A 62 -10.12 7.80 1.47
CA SER A 62 -9.81 6.43 1.03
C SER A 62 -10.49 5.40 1.95
N GLN A 63 -10.32 5.55 3.27
CA GLN A 63 -10.89 4.61 4.23
C GLN A 63 -12.42 4.63 4.28
N VAL A 64 -13.05 5.81 4.26
CA VAL A 64 -14.53 5.92 4.25
C VAL A 64 -15.10 5.25 3.01
N LEU A 65 -14.56 5.55 1.82
CA LEU A 65 -15.03 4.91 0.60
C LEU A 65 -14.79 3.40 0.63
N TYR A 66 -13.70 2.93 1.24
CA TYR A 66 -13.45 1.51 1.43
C TYR A 66 -14.50 0.86 2.33
N VAL A 67 -14.81 1.47 3.48
CA VAL A 67 -15.84 0.96 4.41
C VAL A 67 -17.21 0.84 3.75
N LEU A 68 -17.56 1.77 2.87
CA LEU A 68 -18.85 1.79 2.19
C LEU A 68 -19.02 0.68 1.14
N VAL A 69 -17.91 0.07 0.70
CA VAL A 69 -17.94 -0.94 -0.38
C VAL A 69 -17.36 -2.29 0.03
N ALA A 70 -16.61 -2.36 1.13
CA ALA A 70 -15.93 -3.56 1.57
C ALA A 70 -16.79 -4.39 2.54
N ARG A 71 -16.72 -5.72 2.41
CA ARG A 71 -17.42 -6.69 3.25
C ARG A 71 -16.47 -7.80 3.71
N HIS A 72 -16.73 -8.32 4.91
CA HIS A 72 -15.99 -9.45 5.48
C HIS A 72 -16.74 -10.79 5.35
N ASP A 73 -17.99 -10.82 4.87
CA ASP A 73 -18.81 -12.04 4.67
C ASP A 73 -18.76 -13.05 5.84
N GLY A 74 -18.89 -12.55 7.07
CA GLY A 74 -18.87 -13.40 8.27
C GLY A 74 -17.49 -13.97 8.67
N ARG A 75 -16.40 -13.62 7.97
CA ARG A 75 -15.04 -14.07 8.32
C ARG A 75 -14.65 -13.64 9.75
N PRO A 76 -14.00 -14.53 10.53
CA PRO A 76 -13.60 -14.23 11.89
C PRO A 76 -12.50 -13.16 11.91
N PHE A 77 -12.43 -12.40 13.00
CA PHE A 77 -11.33 -11.48 13.20
C PHE A 77 -10.11 -12.22 13.77
N LEU A 78 -8.94 -11.98 13.17
CA LEU A 78 -7.72 -12.72 13.47
C LEU A 78 -6.62 -11.74 13.89
N TRP A 79 -6.40 -11.62 15.20
CA TRP A 79 -5.46 -10.64 15.79
C TRP A 79 -4.04 -10.77 15.24
N GLY A 80 -3.47 -11.98 15.28
CA GLY A 80 -2.09 -12.23 14.83
C GLY A 80 -1.87 -11.84 13.36
N PRO A 81 -2.62 -12.44 12.41
CA PRO A 81 -2.58 -12.04 11.01
C PRO A 81 -2.81 -10.55 10.78
N THR A 82 -3.75 -9.94 11.50
CA THR A 82 -4.05 -8.50 11.38
C THR A 82 -2.83 -7.66 11.72
N ILE A 83 -2.14 -7.97 12.82
CA ILE A 83 -0.95 -7.22 13.25
C ILE A 83 0.21 -7.46 12.28
N ILE A 84 0.49 -8.73 11.96
CA ILE A 84 1.60 -9.11 11.08
C ILE A 84 1.43 -8.49 9.69
N PHE A 85 0.23 -8.60 9.11
CA PHE A 85 -0.04 -8.06 7.79
C PHE A 85 0.00 -6.53 7.80
N SER A 86 -0.71 -5.87 8.71
CA SER A 86 -0.79 -4.39 8.70
C SER A 86 0.58 -3.74 8.89
N ILE A 87 1.40 -4.27 9.80
CA ILE A 87 2.75 -3.74 10.04
C ILE A 87 3.71 -4.19 8.94
N GLY A 88 3.77 -5.49 8.65
CA GLY A 88 4.70 -6.07 7.70
C GLY A 88 4.48 -5.51 6.29
N ASN A 89 3.23 -5.51 5.83
CA ASN A 89 2.88 -4.97 4.52
C ASN A 89 3.07 -3.45 4.50
N GLY A 90 2.50 -2.73 5.46
CA GLY A 90 2.60 -1.27 5.52
C GLY A 90 4.04 -0.75 5.56
N VAL A 91 4.97 -1.48 6.17
CA VAL A 91 6.41 -1.15 6.11
C VAL A 91 7.03 -1.59 4.78
N ILE A 92 6.95 -2.88 4.46
CA ILE A 92 7.78 -3.48 3.41
C ILE A 92 7.27 -3.13 2.02
N GLU A 93 5.95 -3.08 1.82
CA GLU A 93 5.37 -2.64 0.57
C GLU A 93 5.63 -1.14 0.32
N THR A 94 5.68 -0.32 1.39
CA THR A 94 6.13 1.08 1.26
C THR A 94 7.56 1.16 0.72
N PHE A 95 8.45 0.22 1.06
CA PHE A 95 9.80 0.23 0.48
C PHE A 95 9.76 -0.02 -1.03
N ALA A 96 8.92 -0.94 -1.49
CA ALA A 96 8.76 -1.19 -2.93
C ALA A 96 8.26 0.06 -3.65
N PHE A 97 7.21 0.67 -3.11
CA PHE A 97 6.63 1.91 -3.60
C PHE A 97 7.63 3.07 -3.66
N ALA A 98 8.29 3.35 -2.53
CA ALA A 98 9.27 4.41 -2.43
C ALA A 98 10.49 4.17 -3.33
N THR A 99 10.89 2.91 -3.54
CA THR A 99 11.96 2.54 -4.48
C THR A 99 11.58 2.90 -5.90
N VAL A 100 10.39 2.50 -6.36
CA VAL A 100 9.93 2.80 -7.72
C VAL A 100 9.80 4.30 -7.92
N TYR A 101 9.27 5.02 -6.92
CA TYR A 101 9.24 6.48 -6.93
C TYR A 101 10.65 7.07 -7.06
N ARG A 102 11.61 6.64 -6.22
CA ARG A 102 12.99 7.13 -6.21
C ARG A 102 13.69 6.91 -7.55
N LEU A 103 13.47 5.74 -8.18
CA LEU A 103 14.00 5.45 -9.51
C LEU A 103 13.39 6.37 -10.57
N GLY A 104 12.07 6.58 -10.54
CA GLY A 104 11.41 7.53 -11.44
C GLY A 104 11.87 8.96 -11.23
N GLU A 105 12.04 9.40 -9.98
CA GLU A 105 12.59 10.69 -9.62
C GLU A 105 14.01 10.88 -10.17
N TRP A 106 14.88 9.88 -9.98
CA TRP A 106 16.24 9.90 -10.48
C TRP A 106 16.27 10.01 -12.02
N ILE A 107 15.45 9.24 -12.73
CA ILE A 107 15.33 9.30 -14.19
C ILE A 107 14.83 10.69 -14.62
N GLY A 108 13.76 11.19 -14.02
CA GLY A 108 13.17 12.49 -14.37
C GLY A 108 14.13 13.64 -14.13
N ASN A 109 14.86 13.63 -13.02
CA ASN A 109 15.90 14.62 -12.73
C ASN A 109 17.10 14.51 -13.67
N GLY A 110 17.51 13.30 -14.04
CA GLY A 110 18.58 13.09 -15.02
C GLY A 110 18.22 13.65 -16.40
N LEU A 111 16.99 13.39 -16.87
CA LEU A 111 16.48 13.94 -18.13
C LEU A 111 16.37 15.47 -18.08
N ALA A 112 15.82 16.02 -16.99
CA ALA A 112 15.75 17.47 -16.81
C ALA A 112 17.15 18.10 -16.81
N GLY A 113 18.12 17.51 -16.11
CA GLY A 113 19.49 18.02 -16.06
C GLY A 113 20.14 18.12 -17.45
N GLN A 114 19.81 17.19 -18.36
CA GLN A 114 20.37 17.17 -19.72
C GLN A 114 19.64 18.10 -20.70
N PHE A 115 18.32 18.20 -20.61
CA PHE A 115 17.50 18.86 -21.64
C PHE A 115 16.73 20.10 -21.15
N TRP A 116 16.34 20.14 -19.88
CA TRP A 116 15.52 21.21 -19.27
C TRP A 116 15.94 21.50 -17.82
N PRO A 117 17.10 22.14 -17.56
CA PRO A 117 17.64 22.27 -16.21
C PRO A 117 16.72 22.98 -15.21
N THR A 118 15.87 23.90 -15.68
CA THR A 118 14.87 24.60 -14.86
C THR A 118 13.75 23.70 -14.34
N LEU A 119 13.63 22.47 -14.87
CA LEU A 119 12.64 21.48 -14.47
C LEU A 119 13.20 20.38 -13.56
N VAL A 120 14.48 20.47 -13.14
CA VAL A 120 15.04 19.54 -12.15
C VAL A 120 14.30 19.73 -10.82
N GLY A 121 13.87 18.63 -10.21
CA GLY A 121 12.92 18.63 -9.09
C GLY A 121 11.50 18.35 -9.58
N PRO A 122 10.80 19.31 -10.22
CA PRO A 122 9.44 19.10 -10.71
C PRO A 122 9.29 17.93 -11.69
N LEU A 123 10.21 17.77 -12.64
CA LEU A 123 10.17 16.63 -13.57
C LEU A 123 10.48 15.31 -12.87
N GLY A 124 11.44 15.31 -11.94
CA GLY A 124 11.70 14.16 -11.07
C GLY A 124 10.46 13.75 -10.30
N PHE A 125 9.81 14.68 -9.62
CA PHE A 125 8.55 14.44 -8.92
C PHE A 125 7.47 13.86 -9.86
N ALA A 126 7.26 14.46 -11.05
CA ALA A 126 6.23 13.99 -11.97
C ALA A 126 6.48 12.56 -12.46
N VAL A 127 7.73 12.23 -12.82
CA VAL A 127 8.12 10.89 -13.27
C VAL A 127 8.07 9.89 -12.12
N GLY A 128 8.57 10.25 -10.94
CA GLY A 128 8.50 9.44 -9.72
C GLY A 128 7.06 9.13 -9.31
N PHE A 129 6.19 10.15 -9.26
CA PHE A 129 4.76 10.00 -8.98
C PHE A 129 4.10 9.09 -10.02
N THR A 130 4.37 9.28 -11.31
CA THR A 130 3.80 8.43 -12.37
C THR A 130 4.24 6.97 -12.22
N ALA A 131 5.53 6.74 -11.94
CA ALA A 131 6.06 5.40 -11.69
C ALA A 131 5.41 4.74 -10.47
N PHE A 132 5.23 5.50 -9.38
CA PHE A 132 4.50 5.04 -8.19
C PHE A 132 3.09 4.57 -8.57
N VAL A 133 2.34 5.41 -9.29
CA VAL A 133 0.94 5.12 -9.67
C VAL A 133 0.84 3.88 -10.54
N ILE A 134 1.70 3.76 -11.56
CA ILE A 134 1.72 2.60 -12.45
C ILE A 134 2.02 1.34 -11.64
N TYR A 135 3.08 1.35 -10.83
CA TYR A 135 3.45 0.21 -10.01
C TYR A 135 2.34 -0.17 -9.01
N GLY A 136 1.71 0.81 -8.37
CA GLY A 136 0.59 0.57 -7.45
C GLY A 136 -0.61 -0.06 -8.12
N GLY A 137 -1.00 0.46 -9.29
CA GLY A 137 -2.05 -0.13 -10.09
C GLY A 137 -1.73 -1.57 -10.51
N VAL A 138 -0.49 -1.84 -10.91
CA VAL A 138 -0.03 -3.18 -11.33
C VAL A 138 -0.05 -4.17 -10.16
N ILE A 139 0.55 -3.83 -9.01
CA ILE A 139 0.57 -4.72 -7.85
C ILE A 139 -0.85 -4.94 -7.32
N HIS A 140 -1.68 -3.89 -7.20
CA HIS A 140 -3.05 -4.08 -6.73
C HIS A 140 -3.89 -4.91 -7.72
N GLY A 141 -3.76 -4.64 -9.02
CA GLY A 141 -4.52 -5.31 -10.07
C GLY A 141 -4.14 -6.77 -10.28
N LEU A 142 -2.83 -7.07 -10.26
CA LEU A 142 -2.31 -8.39 -10.62
C LEU A 142 -1.94 -9.25 -9.42
N PHE A 143 -1.65 -8.65 -8.28
CA PHE A 143 -1.30 -9.35 -7.05
C PHE A 143 -2.46 -9.31 -6.05
N TRP A 144 -2.82 -8.15 -5.52
CA TRP A 144 -3.78 -8.11 -4.41
C TRP A 144 -5.21 -8.54 -4.78
N LEU A 145 -5.76 -8.05 -5.88
CA LEU A 145 -7.15 -8.36 -6.26
C LEU A 145 -7.43 -9.86 -6.47
N PRO A 146 -6.59 -10.63 -7.19
CA PRO A 146 -6.80 -12.08 -7.34
C PRO A 146 -6.65 -12.87 -6.04
N TYR A 147 -5.84 -12.38 -5.10
CA TYR A 147 -5.48 -13.12 -3.89
C TYR A 147 -6.35 -12.79 -2.67
N LEU A 148 -6.93 -11.60 -2.61
CA LEU A 148 -7.90 -11.28 -1.57
C LEU A 148 -9.20 -12.08 -1.79
N PRO A 149 -9.86 -12.55 -0.72
CA PRO A 149 -11.18 -13.16 -0.87
C PRO A 149 -12.15 -12.13 -1.47
N PRO A 150 -13.26 -12.56 -2.11
CA PRO A 150 -14.32 -11.65 -2.49
C PRO A 150 -14.71 -10.77 -1.30
N HIS A 151 -14.58 -9.46 -1.49
CA HIS A 151 -14.67 -8.49 -0.40
C HIS A 151 -15.30 -7.17 -0.82
N LEU A 152 -15.70 -7.04 -2.08
CA LEU A 152 -16.45 -5.88 -2.55
C LEU A 152 -17.93 -6.26 -2.62
N ASP A 153 -18.78 -5.38 -2.10
CA ASP A 153 -20.23 -5.50 -2.22
C ASP A 153 -20.68 -5.19 -3.66
N ASP A 154 -21.52 -6.06 -4.22
CA ASP A 154 -22.05 -5.97 -5.58
C ASP A 154 -23.41 -5.30 -5.68
N SER A 155 -23.88 -4.67 -4.59
CA SER A 155 -25.04 -3.78 -4.65
C SER A 155 -24.85 -2.64 -5.65
N PRO A 156 -25.92 -2.19 -6.35
CA PRO A 156 -25.83 -1.08 -7.30
C PRO A 156 -25.27 0.21 -6.69
N GLN A 157 -25.52 0.45 -5.39
CA GLN A 157 -24.98 1.59 -4.67
C GLN A 157 -23.47 1.46 -4.47
N SER A 158 -22.99 0.32 -3.96
CA SER A 158 -21.56 0.06 -3.80
C SER A 158 -20.81 0.17 -5.13
N MET A 159 -21.36 -0.37 -6.22
CA MET A 159 -20.78 -0.24 -7.57
C MET A 159 -20.60 1.22 -8.01
N ARG A 160 -21.55 2.11 -7.69
CA ARG A 160 -21.43 3.55 -7.98
C ARG A 160 -20.34 4.21 -7.14
N ILE A 161 -20.28 3.91 -5.85
CA ILE A 161 -19.28 4.45 -4.92
C ILE A 161 -17.87 3.98 -5.29
N ARG A 162 -17.71 2.72 -5.72
CA ARG A 162 -16.43 2.14 -6.16
C ARG A 162 -15.74 2.96 -7.25
N LYS A 163 -16.48 3.66 -8.11
CA LYS A 163 -15.91 4.54 -9.16
C LYS A 163 -15.17 5.75 -8.60
N LEU A 164 -15.46 6.17 -7.36
CA LEU A 164 -14.79 7.28 -6.69
C LEU A 164 -13.51 6.84 -5.98
N ARG A 165 -13.34 5.54 -5.75
CA ARG A 165 -12.15 5.02 -5.04
C ARG A 165 -10.84 5.38 -5.74
N PRO A 166 -10.67 5.20 -7.07
CA PRO A 166 -9.44 5.60 -7.74
C PRO A 166 -9.05 7.07 -7.47
N LEU A 167 -10.02 7.99 -7.36
CA LEU A 167 -9.74 9.38 -7.05
C LEU A 167 -9.22 9.56 -5.61
N ALA A 168 -9.79 8.82 -4.66
CA ALA A 168 -9.33 8.86 -3.27
C ALA A 168 -7.95 8.22 -3.09
N GLU A 169 -7.71 7.06 -3.71
CA GLU A 169 -6.38 6.45 -3.71
C GLU A 169 -5.37 7.37 -4.40
N MET A 170 -5.79 8.12 -5.43
CA MET A 170 -4.91 9.06 -6.10
C MET A 170 -4.55 10.27 -5.24
N ALA A 171 -5.49 10.81 -4.48
CA ALA A 171 -5.21 11.85 -3.50
C ALA A 171 -4.24 11.35 -2.41
N LEU A 172 -4.42 10.11 -1.95
CA LEU A 172 -3.56 9.48 -0.94
C LEU A 172 -2.13 9.28 -1.46
N VAL A 173 -1.98 8.69 -2.66
CA VAL A 173 -0.68 8.48 -3.31
C VAL A 173 0.02 9.80 -3.63
N LEU A 174 -0.74 10.85 -4.00
CA LEU A 174 -0.19 12.20 -4.15
C LEU A 174 0.36 12.71 -2.81
N GLY A 175 -0.36 12.53 -1.71
CA GLY A 175 0.12 12.88 -0.37
C GLY A 175 1.40 12.15 0.01
N TRP A 176 1.47 10.84 -0.27
CA TRP A 176 2.67 10.06 -0.03
C TRP A 176 3.85 10.55 -0.86
N SER A 177 3.64 10.76 -2.16
CA SER A 177 4.69 11.24 -3.07
C SER A 177 5.18 12.64 -2.69
N LEU A 178 4.30 13.51 -2.20
CA LEU A 178 4.67 14.82 -1.66
C LEU A 178 5.50 14.71 -0.38
N CYS A 179 5.25 13.72 0.50
CA CYS A 179 6.10 13.47 1.67
C CYS A 179 7.52 13.10 1.24
N LEU A 180 7.64 12.21 0.25
CA LEU A 180 8.92 11.76 -0.29
C LEU A 180 9.67 12.90 -1.01
N TYR A 181 8.95 13.70 -1.80
CA TYR A 181 9.54 14.80 -2.57
C TYR A 181 9.98 15.99 -1.71
N LEU A 182 9.08 16.50 -0.87
CA LEU A 182 9.31 17.77 -0.16
C LEU A 182 10.18 17.57 1.09
N TYR A 183 10.03 16.44 1.76
CA TYR A 183 10.62 16.21 3.08
C TYR A 183 11.46 14.94 3.15
N GLN A 184 11.48 14.11 2.09
CA GLN A 184 12.14 12.81 2.12
C GLN A 184 11.67 11.95 3.31
N ASP A 185 10.40 12.12 3.69
CA ASP A 185 9.82 11.53 4.88
C ASP A 185 9.09 10.24 4.55
N ILE A 186 9.83 9.14 4.55
CA ILE A 186 9.28 7.80 4.34
C ILE A 186 8.49 7.30 5.56
N TRP A 187 8.79 7.80 6.76
CA TRP A 187 8.19 7.30 8.00
C TRP A 187 6.73 7.70 8.15
N THR A 188 6.36 8.92 7.75
CA THR A 188 4.95 9.31 7.67
C THR A 188 4.19 8.45 6.66
N VAL A 189 4.79 8.15 5.51
CA VAL A 189 4.18 7.28 4.49
C VAL A 189 3.96 5.87 5.04
N ILE A 190 4.98 5.27 5.66
CA ILE A 190 4.89 3.95 6.32
C ILE A 190 3.76 3.95 7.35
N PHE A 191 3.71 4.96 8.22
CA PHE A 191 2.69 5.03 9.26
C PHE A 191 1.28 5.07 8.67
N ILE A 192 1.02 5.94 7.69
CA ILE A 192 -0.29 6.02 7.03
C ILE A 192 -0.62 4.72 6.30
N HIS A 193 0.36 4.08 5.65
CA HIS A 193 0.15 2.81 4.95
C HIS A 193 -0.22 1.67 5.91
N ILE A 194 0.43 1.58 7.08
CA ILE A 194 0.03 0.64 8.13
C ILE A 194 -1.45 0.84 8.52
N LEU A 195 -1.91 2.08 8.62
CA LEU A 195 -3.32 2.37 8.93
C LEU A 195 -4.27 1.97 7.80
N VAL A 196 -3.86 2.13 6.53
CA VAL A 196 -4.63 1.67 5.36
C VAL A 196 -4.78 0.15 5.40
N ASP A 197 -3.68 -0.57 5.63
CA ASP A 197 -3.70 -2.03 5.71
C ASP A 197 -4.46 -2.54 6.93
N LEU A 198 -4.40 -1.82 8.04
CA LEU A 198 -5.24 -2.12 9.20
C LEU A 198 -6.72 -1.99 8.85
N GLY A 199 -7.11 -0.95 8.10
CA GLY A 199 -8.47 -0.81 7.57
C GLY A 199 -8.89 -1.99 6.70
N LEU A 200 -8.00 -2.44 5.80
CA LEU A 200 -8.20 -3.64 4.99
C LEU A 200 -8.38 -4.89 5.85
N MET A 201 -7.51 -5.12 6.83
CA MET A 201 -7.58 -6.29 7.70
C MET A 201 -8.83 -6.32 8.56
N LEU A 202 -9.30 -5.16 9.04
CA LEU A 202 -10.53 -5.04 9.82
C LEU A 202 -11.78 -5.29 8.97
N ARG A 203 -11.78 -4.86 7.71
CA ARG A 203 -12.96 -4.89 6.81
C ARG A 203 -13.06 -6.10 5.92
N VAL A 204 -11.94 -6.61 5.43
CA VAL A 204 -11.89 -7.79 4.55
C VAL A 204 -11.64 -9.06 5.37
N ARG A 205 -10.82 -8.96 6.42
CA ARG A 205 -10.38 -10.09 7.26
C ARG A 205 -9.83 -11.25 6.41
N PRO A 206 -8.83 -11.00 5.56
CA PRO A 206 -8.27 -12.05 4.72
C PRO A 206 -7.58 -13.11 5.60
N PRO A 207 -7.72 -14.41 5.27
CA PRO A 207 -7.13 -15.50 6.06
C PRO A 207 -5.64 -15.71 5.75
N VAL A 208 -4.86 -14.63 5.79
CA VAL A 208 -3.39 -14.67 5.55
C VAL A 208 -2.66 -15.20 6.79
N PHE A 209 -1.53 -15.86 6.58
CA PHE A 209 -0.62 -16.38 7.60
C PHE A 209 -1.25 -17.38 8.59
N LEU A 210 -2.36 -18.03 8.20
CA LEU A 210 -3.02 -19.05 9.01
C LEU A 210 -2.52 -20.48 8.73
N GLY A 211 -1.81 -20.70 7.62
CA GLY A 211 -1.34 -22.02 7.22
C GLY A 211 -2.46 -23.01 6.85
N VAL A 212 -3.65 -22.51 6.50
CA VAL A 212 -4.80 -23.34 6.11
C VAL A 212 -4.91 -23.36 4.58
N SER A 213 -4.83 -24.53 3.97
CA SER A 213 -5.23 -24.70 2.56
C SER A 213 -6.75 -24.65 2.46
N ARG A 214 -7.30 -23.86 1.52
CA ARG A 214 -8.70 -24.01 1.08
C ARG A 214 -8.89 -25.50 0.70
N GLN A 215 -9.71 -26.25 1.44
CA GLN A 215 -10.29 -27.45 0.86
C GLN A 215 -11.21 -26.96 -0.26
N GLY A 216 -10.89 -27.36 -1.49
CA GLY A 216 -11.84 -27.25 -2.58
C GLY A 216 -13.11 -27.98 -2.17
N VAL A 217 -14.25 -27.33 -2.33
CA VAL A 217 -15.53 -28.03 -2.33
C VAL A 217 -15.42 -29.02 -3.47
N VAL A 218 -15.24 -30.30 -3.14
CA VAL A 218 -15.49 -31.38 -4.09
C VAL A 218 -17.00 -31.40 -4.24
N GLU A 219 -17.48 -30.90 -5.38
CA GLU A 219 -18.85 -31.20 -5.85
C GLU A 219 -18.97 -32.67 -6.24
#